data_AF-A0AA37W083-F1
#
_entry.id   AF-A0AA37W083-F1
#
_cell.length_a   1.000
_cell.length_b   1.000
_cell.length_c   1.000
_cell.angle_alpha   90.00
_cell.angle_beta   90.00
_cell.angle_gamma   90.00
#
_symmetry.space_group_name_H-M   'P 1'
#
loop_
_entity.id
_entity.type
_entity.pdbx_description
1 polymer ?
#
loop_
_entity_poly.entity_id
_entity_poly.type
_entity_poly.pdbx_seq_one_letter_code
_entity_poly.pdbx_strand_id
1 'polypeptide(L)'
;MVGGHYTYAEVPLFDGLFGAERNNYDKVGHFFQGFVPALIAREILIRLQVVNGAAWRNLFIVSVCLAFSAFYELLEWWVAAATGEDAEAFLGTQGYAWDTQSDMWFALIGAITALICLSRRHDKQLQRIAKTTPS
;
A
#
# COMPACT_ATOMS: atom_id res chain seq x y z
N MET A 1 6.35 0.09 18.55
CA MET A 1 6.85 0.23 17.16
C MET A 1 7.96 -0.80 17.01
N VAL A 2 7.75 -1.85 16.22
CA VAL A 2 8.62 -3.04 16.19
C VAL A 2 9.69 -2.96 15.09
N GLY A 3 9.49 -2.15 14.05
CA GLY A 3 10.46 -1.96 12.95
C GLY A 3 11.58 -0.94 13.20
N GLY A 4 11.65 -0.33 14.38
CA GLY A 4 12.73 0.61 14.75
C GLY A 4 13.71 0.07 15.78
N HIS A 5 13.48 -1.14 16.28
CA HIS A 5 14.28 -1.74 17.36
C HIS A 5 14.84 -3.12 16.99
N TYR A 6 14.36 -3.69 15.88
CA TYR A 6 14.94 -4.82 15.18
C TYR A 6 15.18 -4.34 13.74
N THR A 7 16.39 -4.50 13.23
CA THR A 7 16.63 -4.41 11.79
C THR A 7 15.67 -5.37 11.09
N TYR A 8 15.13 -4.96 9.94
CA TYR A 8 14.12 -5.68 9.15
C TYR A 8 14.46 -7.16 8.84
N ALA A 9 15.71 -7.56 9.09
CA ALA A 9 16.27 -8.89 8.88
C ALA A 9 15.96 -9.94 9.98
N GLU A 10 15.45 -9.59 11.17
CA GLU A 10 15.39 -10.54 12.31
C GLU A 10 13.98 -10.81 12.89
N VAL A 11 12.89 -10.62 12.13
CA VAL A 11 11.55 -11.01 12.61
C VAL A 11 11.33 -12.52 12.39
N PRO A 12 11.36 -13.39 13.43
CA PRO A 12 11.45 -14.85 13.26
C PRO A 12 10.12 -15.52 12.91
N LEU A 13 9.05 -14.76 12.69
CA LEU A 13 7.71 -15.33 12.53
C LEU A 13 7.48 -15.91 11.12
N PHE A 14 8.34 -15.57 10.15
CA PHE A 14 8.19 -15.97 8.75
C PHE A 14 9.47 -16.51 8.10
N ASP A 15 10.54 -16.76 8.87
CA ASP A 15 11.71 -17.47 8.36
C ASP A 15 11.31 -18.89 7.94
N GLY A 16 11.33 -19.16 6.64
CA GLY A 16 11.07 -20.49 6.07
C GLY A 16 9.60 -20.87 5.81
N LEU A 17 8.62 -19.98 6.02
CA LEU A 17 7.24 -20.26 5.58
C LEU A 17 7.19 -20.19 4.05
N PHE A 18 6.88 -21.34 3.42
CA PHE A 18 6.86 -21.58 1.96
C PHE A 18 8.23 -21.68 1.25
N GLY A 19 9.32 -21.97 1.96
CA GLY A 19 10.61 -22.25 1.30
C GLY A 19 11.16 -21.07 0.48
N ALA A 20 10.73 -19.85 0.80
CA ALA A 20 11.28 -18.65 0.20
C ALA A 20 12.65 -18.36 0.83
N GLU A 21 13.69 -18.21 -0.01
CA GLU A 21 15.04 -17.84 0.45
C GLU A 21 15.13 -16.40 1.01
N ARG A 22 14.03 -15.63 0.98
CA ARG A 22 13.97 -14.21 1.35
C ARG A 22 12.78 -13.89 2.26
N ASN A 23 12.98 -13.02 3.24
CA ASN A 23 11.91 -12.43 4.03
C ASN A 23 11.09 -11.45 3.15
N ASN A 24 9.86 -11.84 2.78
CA ASN A 24 8.94 -11.02 1.96
C ASN A 24 7.88 -10.29 2.81
N TYR A 25 8.13 -10.08 4.12
CA TYR A 25 7.17 -9.42 5.00
C TYR A 25 6.79 -8.02 4.52
N ASP A 26 7.71 -7.32 3.86
CA ASP A 26 7.48 -5.98 3.33
C ASP A 26 6.36 -5.94 2.28
N LYS A 27 6.21 -7.00 1.48
CA LYS A 27 5.14 -7.16 0.49
C LYS A 27 3.74 -7.17 1.11
N VAL A 28 3.64 -7.66 2.35
CA VAL A 28 2.39 -7.58 3.12
C VAL A 28 2.11 -6.13 3.50
N GLY A 29 3.14 -5.39 3.91
CA GLY A 29 3.10 -3.95 4.12
C GLY A 29 2.58 -3.22 2.89
N HIS A 30 3.21 -3.43 1.73
CA HIS A 30 2.80 -2.82 0.47
C HIS A 30 1.38 -3.20 0.04
N PHE A 31 0.96 -4.46 0.23
CA PHE A 31 -0.43 -4.84 -0.02
C PHE A 31 -1.41 -3.99 0.81
N PHE A 32 -1.16 -3.82 2.11
CA PHE A 32 -2.01 -2.99 2.96
C PHE A 32 -1.86 -1.49 2.67
N GLN A 33 -0.68 -1.05 2.23
CA GLN A 33 -0.40 0.29 1.73
C GLN A 33 -1.21 0.62 0.47
N GLY A 34 -1.60 -0.37 -0.33
CA GLY A 34 -2.59 -0.20 -1.38
C GLY A 34 -4.03 -0.32 -0.87
N PHE A 35 -4.30 -1.34 -0.07
CA PHE A 35 -5.65 -1.73 0.34
C PHE A 35 -6.36 -0.67 1.19
N VAL A 36 -5.69 -0.16 2.22
CA VAL A 36 -6.30 0.77 3.18
C VAL A 36 -6.49 2.16 2.57
N PRO A 37 -5.46 2.77 1.95
CA PRO A 37 -5.61 4.08 1.31
C PRO A 37 -6.65 4.08 0.19
N ALA A 38 -6.88 2.95 -0.49
CA ALA A 38 -7.93 2.86 -1.51
C ALA A 38 -9.32 3.20 -0.95
N LEU A 39 -9.66 2.75 0.26
CA LEU A 39 -10.93 3.08 0.90
C LEU A 39 -11.00 4.54 1.36
N ILE A 40 -9.88 5.07 1.87
CA ILE A 40 -9.79 6.46 2.32
C ILE A 40 -9.96 7.41 1.11
N ALA A 41 -9.20 7.17 0.04
CA ALA A 41 -9.32 7.92 -1.21
C ALA A 41 -10.74 7.83 -1.78
N ARG A 42 -11.34 6.63 -1.76
CA ARG A 42 -12.73 6.43 -2.19
C ARG A 42 -13.70 7.27 -1.37
N GLU A 43 -13.55 7.30 -0.06
CA GLU A 43 -14.40 8.10 0.81
C GLU A 43 -14.30 9.59 0.50
N ILE A 44 -13.08 10.11 0.39
CA ILE A 44 -12.82 11.52 0.07
C ILE A 44 -13.45 11.88 -1.27
N LEU A 45 -13.15 11.13 -2.33
CA LEU A 45 -13.62 11.42 -3.68
C LEU A 45 -15.15 11.37 -3.80
N ILE A 46 -15.81 10.46 -3.09
CA ILE A 46 -17.28 10.38 -3.07
C ILE A 46 -17.88 11.51 -2.24
N ARG A 47 -17.42 11.71 -1.01
CA ARG A 47 -18.05 12.67 -0.10
C ARG A 47 -17.83 14.12 -0.53
N LEU A 48 -16.68 14.41 -1.14
CA LEU A 48 -16.37 15.73 -1.68
C LEU A 48 -16.80 15.92 -3.15
N GLN A 49 -17.40 14.88 -3.78
CA GLN A 49 -17.88 14.94 -5.17
C GLN A 49 -16.79 15.39 -6.18
N VAL A 50 -15.54 14.97 -5.96
CA VAL A 50 -14.38 15.45 -6.75
C VAL A 50 -14.33 14.84 -8.15
N VAL A 51 -14.74 13.57 -8.29
CA VAL A 51 -14.67 12.84 -9.56
C VAL A 51 -16.03 12.24 -9.89
N ASN A 52 -16.50 12.55 -11.10
CA ASN A 52 -17.75 12.02 -11.65
C ASN A 52 -17.56 10.63 -12.26
N GLY A 53 -18.47 9.71 -11.94
CA GLY A 53 -18.49 8.36 -12.48
C GLY A 53 -17.63 7.35 -11.72
N ALA A 54 -18.12 6.12 -11.61
CA ALA A 54 -17.45 5.07 -10.84
C ALA A 54 -16.13 4.61 -11.47
N ALA A 55 -16.05 4.55 -12.80
CA ALA A 55 -14.85 4.12 -13.53
C ALA A 55 -13.68 5.11 -13.31
N TRP A 56 -13.93 6.41 -13.54
CA TRP A 56 -12.92 7.46 -13.31
C TRP A 56 -12.49 7.51 -11.85
N ARG A 57 -13.44 7.43 -10.92
CA ARG A 57 -13.11 7.38 -9.50
C ARG A 57 -12.19 6.20 -9.16
N ASN A 58 -12.48 5.00 -9.66
CA ASN A 58 -11.64 3.83 -9.41
C ASN A 58 -10.24 4.00 -10.02
N LEU A 59 -10.13 4.56 -11.23
CA LEU A 59 -8.84 4.87 -11.85
C LEU A 59 -8.02 5.80 -10.94
N PHE A 60 -8.58 6.92 -10.49
CA PHE A 60 -7.86 7.87 -9.63
C PHE A 60 -7.48 7.27 -8.28
N ILE A 61 -8.34 6.45 -7.68
CA ILE A 61 -8.04 5.76 -6.41
C ILE A 61 -6.80 4.87 -6.59
N VAL A 62 -6.78 4.04 -7.63
CA VAL A 62 -5.66 3.14 -7.91
C VAL A 62 -4.38 3.95 -8.20
N SER A 63 -4.47 5.01 -9.00
CA SER A 63 -3.33 5.89 -9.28
C SER A 63 -2.75 6.54 -8.04
N VAL A 64 -3.60 7.01 -7.11
CA VAL A 64 -3.15 7.60 -5.84
C VAL A 64 -2.45 6.55 -4.96
N CYS A 65 -2.98 5.33 -4.89
CA CYS A 65 -2.37 4.25 -4.11
C CYS A 65 -0.98 3.87 -4.68
N LEU A 66 -0.88 3.75 -6.01
CA LEU A 66 0.41 3.51 -6.67
C LEU A 66 1.39 4.67 -6.47
N ALA A 67 0.94 5.91 -6.60
CA ALA A 67 1.78 7.08 -6.36
C ALA A 67 2.29 7.13 -4.91
N PHE A 68 1.46 6.73 -3.95
CA PHE A 68 1.87 6.63 -2.55
C PHE A 68 2.92 5.53 -2.32
N SER A 69 2.75 4.37 -2.97
CA SER A 69 3.78 3.31 -2.94
C SER A 69 5.08 3.78 -3.58
N ALA A 70 5.02 4.34 -4.78
CA ALA A 70 6.21 4.84 -5.48
C ALA A 70 6.92 5.94 -4.68
N PHE A 71 6.18 6.81 -3.99
CA PHE A 71 6.78 7.83 -3.13
C PHE A 71 7.51 7.23 -1.93
N TYR A 72 6.95 6.20 -1.31
CA TYR A 72 7.61 5.49 -0.20
C TYR A 72 8.94 4.86 -0.65
N GLU A 73 8.94 4.17 -1.79
CA GLU A 73 10.16 3.59 -2.40
C GLU A 73 11.23 4.64 -2.72
N LEU A 74 10.80 5.81 -3.22
CA LEU A 74 11.72 6.92 -3.47
C LEU A 74 12.35 7.46 -2.18
N LEU A 75 11.62 7.43 -1.06
CA LEU A 75 12.17 7.80 0.25
C LEU A 75 13.19 6.77 0.73
N GLU A 76 12.90 5.48 0.58
CA GLU A 76 13.86 4.42 0.94
C GLU A 76 15.13 4.49 0.12
N TRP A 77 15.00 4.68 -1.20
CA TRP A 77 16.14 4.95 -2.07
C TRP A 77 16.95 6.17 -1.63
N TRP A 78 16.27 7.28 -1.30
CA TRP A 78 16.96 8.49 -0.86
C TRP A 78 17.68 8.28 0.47
N VAL A 79 17.06 7.63 1.46
CA VAL A 79 17.68 7.35 2.75
C VAL A 79 18.92 6.47 2.56
N ALA A 80 18.83 5.39 1.78
CA ALA A 80 19.97 4.52 1.48
C ALA A 80 21.11 5.28 0.80
N ALA A 81 20.80 6.16 -0.16
CA ALA A 81 21.79 6.99 -0.83
C ALA A 81 22.45 8.02 0.11
N ALA A 82 21.74 8.49 1.13
CA ALA A 82 22.23 9.52 2.06
C ALA A 82 23.05 8.95 3.23
N THR A 83 22.74 7.73 3.70
CA THR A 83 23.44 7.12 4.85
C THR A 83 24.75 6.44 4.47
N GLY A 84 24.94 6.11 3.18
CA GLY A 84 26.13 5.40 2.71
C GLY A 84 26.24 3.98 3.26
N GLU A 85 25.17 3.45 3.85
CA GLU A 85 25.03 2.03 4.15
C GLU A 85 25.00 1.23 2.85
N ASP A 86 25.41 -0.04 2.90
CA ASP A 86 25.30 -0.94 1.76
C ASP A 86 23.83 -0.93 1.31
N ALA A 87 23.57 -0.33 0.15
CA ALA A 87 22.22 -0.08 -0.33
C ALA A 87 21.38 -1.37 -0.39
N GLU A 88 22.03 -2.53 -0.53
CA GLU A 88 21.38 -3.84 -0.49
C GLU A 88 20.80 -4.22 0.87
N ALA A 89 21.46 -3.82 1.97
CA ALA A 89 21.02 -4.15 3.33
C ALA A 89 19.84 -3.27 3.77
N PHE A 90 19.83 -1.99 3.38
CA PHE A 90 18.78 -1.05 3.75
C PHE A 90 17.57 -1.11 2.81
N LEU A 91 17.78 -1.29 1.50
CA LEU A 91 16.69 -1.44 0.53
C LEU A 91 16.04 -2.83 0.58
N GLY A 92 16.54 -3.74 1.42
CA GLY A 92 16.00 -5.10 1.52
C GLY A 92 16.10 -5.92 0.22
N THR A 93 16.80 -5.41 -0.80
CA THR A 93 16.88 -6.04 -2.12
C THR A 93 17.48 -7.44 -1.99
N GLN A 94 18.46 -7.64 -1.10
CA GLN A 94 19.17 -8.92 -0.94
C GLN A 94 19.60 -9.50 -2.31
N GLY A 95 20.05 -8.63 -3.22
CA GLY A 95 20.41 -8.97 -4.61
C GLY A 95 19.24 -9.03 -5.62
N TYR A 96 18.01 -8.72 -5.22
CA TYR A 96 16.84 -8.68 -6.09
C TYR A 96 16.64 -7.30 -6.72
N ALA A 97 17.01 -7.17 -8.00
CA ALA A 97 16.90 -5.91 -8.74
C ALA A 97 15.47 -5.40 -8.98
N TRP A 98 14.44 -6.23 -8.75
CA TRP A 98 13.04 -5.91 -9.05
C TRP A 98 12.20 -5.65 -7.79
N ASP A 99 12.84 -5.38 -6.65
CA ASP A 99 12.15 -5.33 -5.36
C ASP A 99 11.07 -4.26 -5.34
N THR A 100 11.49 -3.02 -5.52
CA THR A 100 10.63 -1.84 -5.64
C THR A 100 9.47 -2.02 -6.62
N GLN A 101 9.71 -2.63 -7.80
CA GLN A 101 8.63 -2.89 -8.75
C GLN A 101 7.65 -3.95 -8.23
N SER A 102 8.16 -4.98 -7.56
CA SER A 102 7.35 -6.02 -6.95
C SER A 102 6.54 -5.48 -5.77
N ASP A 103 7.08 -4.55 -4.99
CA ASP A 103 6.42 -3.91 -3.87
C ASP A 103 5.28 -3.00 -4.33
N MET A 104 5.54 -2.14 -5.32
CA MET A 104 4.49 -1.36 -5.99
C MET A 104 3.41 -2.25 -6.63
N TRP A 105 3.77 -3.43 -7.14
CA TRP A 105 2.81 -4.40 -7.68
C TRP A 105 1.90 -4.97 -6.58
N PHE A 106 2.44 -5.29 -5.40
CA PHE A 106 1.63 -5.70 -4.25
C PHE A 106 0.69 -4.59 -3.78
N ALA A 107 1.14 -3.34 -3.77
CA ALA A 107 0.27 -2.19 -3.50
C ALA A 107 -0.87 -2.07 -4.53
N LEU A 108 -0.58 -2.26 -5.81
CA LEU A 108 -1.61 -2.26 -6.86
C LEU A 108 -2.66 -3.36 -6.63
N ILE A 109 -2.22 -4.59 -6.32
CA ILE A 109 -3.12 -5.71 -6.01
C ILE A 109 -3.97 -5.37 -4.78
N GLY A 110 -3.38 -4.80 -3.74
CA GLY A 110 -4.09 -4.38 -2.53
C GLY A 110 -5.21 -3.40 -2.84
N ALA A 111 -4.92 -2.35 -3.61
CA ALA A 111 -5.90 -1.34 -4.00
C ALA A 111 -7.05 -1.93 -4.83
N ILE A 112 -6.74 -2.76 -5.82
CA ILE A 112 -7.75 -3.44 -6.66
C ILE A 112 -8.62 -4.37 -5.81
N THR A 113 -8.01 -5.13 -4.90
CA THR A 113 -8.72 -6.06 -4.01
C THR A 113 -9.70 -5.30 -3.11
N ALA A 114 -9.28 -4.18 -2.52
CA ALA A 114 -10.17 -3.34 -1.72
C ALA A 114 -11.38 -2.85 -2.54
N LEU A 115 -11.15 -2.38 -3.76
CA LEU A 115 -12.22 -1.90 -4.63
C LEU A 115 -13.20 -3.01 -5.03
N ILE A 116 -12.71 -4.20 -5.40
CA ILE A 116 -13.56 -5.33 -5.78
C ILE A 116 -14.38 -5.83 -4.58
N CYS A 117 -13.73 -6.03 -3.43
CA CYS A 117 -14.36 -6.67 -2.27
C CYS A 117 -15.26 -5.73 -1.47
N LEU A 118 -14.93 -4.44 -1.39
CA LEU A 118 -15.53 -3.54 -0.40
C LEU A 118 -16.35 -2.38 -0.98
N SER A 119 -16.20 -2.02 -2.25
CA SER A 119 -16.90 -0.85 -2.84
C SER A 119 -18.41 -0.88 -2.59
N ARG A 120 -19.06 -2.03 -2.81
CA ARG A 120 -20.52 -2.18 -2.62
C ARG A 120 -20.95 -1.99 -1.16
N ARG A 121 -20.15 -2.46 -0.21
CA ARG A 121 -20.43 -2.32 1.23
C ARG A 121 -20.22 -0.88 1.66
N HIS A 122 -19.14 -0.26 1.18
CA HIS A 122 -18.81 1.13 1.47
C HIS A 122 -19.88 2.09 0.92
N ASP A 123 -20.40 1.87 -0.28
CA ASP A 123 -21.52 2.66 -0.82
C ASP A 123 -22.76 2.62 0.08
N LYS A 124 -23.11 1.43 0.59
CA LYS A 124 -24.23 1.28 1.54
C LYS A 124 -23.97 2.02 2.85
N GLN A 125 -22.73 2.03 3.34
CA GLN A 125 -22.35 2.77 4.55
C GLN A 125 -22.47 4.27 4.34
N LEU A 126 -21.94 4.80 3.23
CA LEU A 126 -22.02 6.23 2.90
C LEU A 126 -23.47 6.69 2.72
N GLN A 127 -24.31 5.90 2.06
CA GLN A 127 -25.74 6.20 1.92
C GLN A 127 -26.49 6.22 3.26
N ARG A 128 -26.12 5.34 4.20
CA ARG A 128 -26.71 5.35 5.55
C ARG A 128 -26.33 6.61 6.31
N ILE A 129 -25.05 6.99 6.29
CA ILE A 129 -24.55 8.20 6.95
C ILE A 129 -25.25 9.45 6.38
N ALA A 130 -25.38 9.55 5.06
CA ALA A 130 -26.05 10.68 4.41
C ALA A 130 -27.54 10.82 4.81
N LYS A 131 -28.22 9.72 5.13
CA LYS A 131 -29.62 9.75 5.60
C LYS A 131 -29.76 10.15 7.07
N THR A 132 -28.72 9.96 7.88
CA THR A 132 -28.76 10.21 9.33
C THR A 132 -28.31 11.62 9.72
N THR A 133 -27.66 12.36 8.82
CA THR A 133 -27.26 13.75 9.07
C THR A 133 -28.36 14.70 8.60
N PRO A 134 -29.07 15.41 9.51
CA PRO A 134 -30.05 16.42 9.10
C PRO A 134 -29.31 17.61 8.45
N SER A 135 -29.89 18.13 7.38
CA SER A 135 -29.42 19.30 6.61
C SER A 135 -29.45 20.59 7.40
#